data_AF-A0AAJ2LZS5-F1
#
_entry.id   AF-A0AAJ2LZS5-F1
#
_cell.length_a   1.000
_cell.length_b   1.000
_cell.length_c   1.000
_cell.angle_alpha   90.00
_cell.angle_beta   90.00
_cell.angle_gamma   90.00
#
_symmetry.space_group_name_H-M   'P 1'
#
loop_
_entity.id
_entity.type
_entity.pdbx_description
1 polymer ?
#
loop_
_entity_poly.entity_id
_entity_poly.type
_entity_poly.pdbx_seq_one_letter_code
_entity_poly.pdbx_strand_id
1 'polypeptide(L)'
;MSMFGGRAAMSAGDVGQTVAGYSTYEAAQKAVSTLIGADIPARHIAIVGSGLRSVERVTGRLGYATAARSGAVNGLLLGLLFAAVLVIGSPTLPIPVFVGVLFVGVALGMLLSLTTYSLVRKRRDYASVIQVVADHYDVTVPASDLARARDALGVGAAAPAGPRPTADSEPPRYGERVTPSPPASTEAAADDDRA
;
A
#
# COMPACT_ATOMS: atom_id res chain seq x y z
N MET A 1 19.31 11.06 29.05
CA MET A 1 19.54 11.79 27.79
C MET A 1 18.53 11.29 26.78
N SER A 2 17.47 12.07 26.55
CA SER A 2 16.37 11.72 25.65
C SER A 2 16.68 12.29 24.28
N MET A 3 16.99 11.40 23.31
CA MET A 3 17.22 11.74 21.91
C MET A 3 16.11 11.10 21.07
N PHE A 4 14.87 11.55 21.29
CA PHE A 4 13.77 11.35 20.35
C PHE A 4 13.44 12.71 19.73
N GLY A 5 14.26 13.11 18.76
CA GLY A 5 13.95 14.21 17.87
C GLY A 5 12.68 13.85 17.10
N GLY A 6 11.60 14.57 17.37
CA GLY A 6 10.38 14.50 16.58
C GLY A 6 10.75 14.76 15.13
N ARG A 7 10.57 13.75 14.28
CA ARG A 7 10.31 14.03 12.87
C ARG A 7 9.02 14.84 12.91
N ALA A 8 9.14 16.16 12.78
CA ALA A 8 7.99 17.01 12.58
C ALA A 8 7.14 16.32 11.53
N ALA A 9 5.92 15.91 11.90
CA ALA A 9 4.94 15.53 10.91
C ALA A 9 4.91 16.72 9.95
N MET A 10 5.35 16.50 8.69
CA MET A 10 5.34 17.53 7.65
C MET A 10 4.01 18.25 7.78
N SER A 11 4.04 19.49 8.25
CA SER A 11 2.80 20.20 8.52
C SER A 11 2.10 20.35 7.18
N ALA A 12 0.77 20.39 7.13
CA ALA A 12 0.05 20.64 5.88
C ALA A 12 0.56 21.91 5.15
N GLY A 13 1.21 22.83 5.86
CA GLY A 13 1.90 23.99 5.30
C GLY A 13 3.17 23.71 4.47
N ASP A 14 3.82 22.55 4.64
CA ASP A 14 5.03 22.18 3.88
C ASP A 14 4.69 21.54 2.52
N VAL A 15 3.44 21.10 2.33
CA VAL A 15 3.04 20.27 1.19
C VAL A 15 2.52 21.09 0.00
N GLY A 16 2.56 22.42 0.08
CA GLY A 16 2.10 23.30 -1.00
C GLY A 16 0.56 23.42 -1.07
N GLN A 17 0.07 24.00 -2.16
CA GLN A 17 -1.33 24.30 -2.40
C GLN A 17 -1.96 23.26 -3.33
N THR A 18 -3.17 22.79 -2.99
CA THR A 18 -3.90 21.83 -3.82
C THR A 18 -4.34 22.42 -5.15
N VAL A 19 -3.93 21.74 -6.22
CA VAL A 19 -4.32 22.04 -7.61
C VAL A 19 -5.61 21.30 -7.95
N ALA A 20 -5.66 20.00 -7.66
CA ALA A 20 -6.80 19.12 -7.95
C ALA A 20 -6.79 17.88 -7.03
N GLY A 21 -7.97 17.34 -6.74
CA GLY A 21 -8.16 16.13 -5.94
C GLY A 21 -8.69 14.96 -6.79
N TYR A 22 -8.27 13.74 -6.44
CA TYR A 22 -8.54 12.50 -7.18
C TYR A 22 -8.91 11.35 -6.25
N SER A 23 -9.81 10.47 -6.69
CA SER A 23 -10.20 9.25 -5.92
C SER A 23 -9.23 8.08 -6.10
N THR A 24 -8.41 8.10 -7.16
CA THR A 24 -7.45 7.04 -7.47
C THR A 24 -6.06 7.61 -7.64
N TYR A 25 -5.07 6.83 -7.20
CA TYR A 25 -3.66 7.18 -7.35
C TYR A 25 -3.25 7.31 -8.83
N GLU A 26 -3.78 6.46 -9.71
CA GLU A 26 -3.51 6.51 -11.14
C GLU A 26 -3.99 7.82 -11.78
N ALA A 27 -5.15 8.35 -11.37
CA ALA A 27 -5.65 9.63 -11.86
C ALA A 27 -4.75 10.78 -11.38
N ALA A 28 -4.30 10.75 -10.12
CA ALA A 28 -3.34 11.71 -9.60
C ALA A 28 -1.99 11.64 -10.37
N GLN A 29 -1.49 10.44 -10.68
CA GLN A 29 -0.27 10.27 -11.47
C GLN A 29 -0.40 10.84 -12.90
N LYS A 30 -1.56 10.66 -13.54
CA LYS A 30 -1.83 11.28 -14.85
C LYS A 30 -1.78 12.79 -14.76
N ALA A 31 -2.37 13.38 -13.72
CA ALA A 31 -2.28 14.82 -13.50
C ALA A 31 -0.83 15.29 -13.29
N VAL A 32 -0.02 14.56 -12.50
CA VAL A 32 1.41 14.85 -12.37
C VAL A 32 2.13 14.82 -13.72
N SER A 33 1.83 13.82 -14.56
CA SER A 33 2.43 13.74 -15.90
C SER A 33 2.06 14.94 -16.79
N THR A 34 0.81 15.41 -16.72
CA THR A 34 0.38 16.62 -17.44
C THR A 34 1.07 17.87 -16.92
N LEU A 35 1.23 18.01 -15.60
CA LEU A 35 1.94 19.14 -15.00
C LEU A 35 3.42 19.18 -15.39
N ILE A 36 4.09 18.03 -15.41
CA ILE A 36 5.48 17.93 -15.88
C ILE A 36 5.56 18.31 -17.37
N GLY A 37 4.60 17.87 -18.19
CA GLY A 37 4.51 18.27 -19.60
C GLY A 37 4.26 19.76 -19.82
N ALA A 38 3.76 20.47 -18.81
CA ALA A 38 3.56 21.92 -18.80
C ALA A 38 4.73 22.69 -18.14
N ASP A 39 5.93 22.08 -18.09
CA ASP A 39 7.17 22.64 -17.55
C ASP A 39 7.10 23.03 -16.06
N ILE A 40 6.25 22.35 -15.27
CA ILE A 40 6.29 22.48 -13.81
C ILE A 40 7.35 21.50 -13.27
N PRO A 41 8.34 21.99 -12.49
CA PRO A 41 9.41 21.12 -11.98
C PRO A 41 8.86 19.96 -11.16
N ALA A 42 9.25 18.72 -11.48
CA ALA A 42 8.77 17.53 -10.78
C ALA A 42 8.98 17.58 -9.26
N ARG A 43 10.09 18.20 -8.80
CA ARG A 43 10.38 18.40 -7.37
C ARG A 43 9.39 19.32 -6.64
N HIS A 44 8.60 20.10 -7.37
CA HIS A 44 7.57 20.98 -6.81
C HIS A 44 6.21 20.28 -6.72
N ILE A 45 6.04 19.09 -7.31
CA ILE A 45 4.74 18.42 -7.35
C ILE A 45 4.72 17.36 -6.26
N ALA A 46 3.69 17.39 -5.41
CA ALA A 46 3.47 16.36 -4.39
C ALA A 46 2.06 15.76 -4.50
N ILE A 47 1.96 14.45 -4.29
CA ILE A 47 0.69 13.73 -4.16
C ILE A 47 0.47 13.45 -2.67
N VAL A 48 -0.63 13.98 -2.13
CA VAL A 48 -0.98 13.87 -0.71
C VAL A 48 -2.17 12.94 -0.58
N GLY A 49 -1.95 11.77 0.04
CA GLY A 49 -3.04 10.86 0.39
C GLY A 49 -3.74 11.32 1.68
N SER A 50 -5.05 11.49 1.64
CA SER A 50 -5.88 11.77 2.81
C SER A 50 -6.86 10.61 3.09
N GLY A 51 -7.33 10.49 4.34
CA GLY A 51 -8.15 9.35 4.76
C GLY A 51 -7.40 8.02 4.65
N LEU A 52 -6.24 7.90 5.32
CA LEU A 52 -5.48 6.66 5.29
C LEU A 52 -6.20 5.57 6.07
N ARG A 53 -6.58 4.49 5.38
CA ARG A 53 -7.10 3.27 6.00
C ARG A 53 -6.06 2.16 5.95
N SER A 54 -5.82 1.53 7.09
CA SER A 54 -5.02 0.32 7.18
C SER A 54 -5.91 -0.89 6.91
N VAL A 55 -5.70 -1.55 5.77
CA VAL A 55 -6.40 -2.77 5.39
C VAL A 55 -5.46 -3.95 5.65
N GLU A 56 -5.84 -4.81 6.60
CA GLU A 56 -5.20 -6.11 6.78
C GLU A 56 -5.78 -7.09 5.76
N ARG A 57 -5.05 -7.33 4.66
CA ARG A 57 -5.49 -8.30 3.65
C ARG A 57 -5.03 -9.68 4.02
N VAL A 58 -5.99 -10.58 4.28
CA VAL A 58 -5.74 -12.01 4.45
C VAL A 58 -5.38 -12.59 3.07
N THR A 59 -4.12 -12.94 2.88
CA THR A 59 -3.59 -13.47 1.61
C THR A 59 -3.81 -14.97 1.46
N GLY A 60 -4.13 -15.67 2.55
CA GLY A 60 -4.54 -17.07 2.52
C GLY A 60 -4.31 -17.79 3.83
N ARG A 61 -4.59 -19.10 3.82
CA ARG A 61 -4.35 -19.97 4.98
C ARG A 61 -2.85 -20.28 5.07
N LEU A 62 -2.25 -20.02 6.24
CA LEU A 62 -0.92 -20.54 6.54
C LEU A 62 -1.05 -22.07 6.64
N GLY A 63 -0.32 -22.79 5.78
CA GLY A 63 -0.37 -24.25 5.74
C GLY A 63 0.98 -24.85 5.36
N TYR A 64 1.26 -26.05 5.88
CA TYR A 64 2.47 -26.81 5.55
C TYR A 64 2.62 -27.03 4.05
N ALA A 65 1.52 -27.26 3.32
CA ALA A 65 1.56 -27.43 1.87
C ALA A 65 2.04 -26.16 1.13
N THR A 66 1.66 -24.98 1.60
CA THR A 66 2.09 -23.71 1.00
C THR A 66 3.56 -23.43 1.34
N ALA A 67 3.98 -23.68 2.59
CA ALA A 67 5.37 -23.55 3.00
C ALA A 67 6.30 -24.54 2.27
N ALA A 68 5.85 -25.79 2.11
CA ALA A 68 6.57 -26.80 1.34
C ALA A 68 6.72 -26.37 -0.12
N ARG A 69 5.66 -25.87 -0.76
CA ARG A 69 5.72 -25.37 -2.15
C ARG A 69 6.66 -24.18 -2.31
N SER A 70 6.57 -23.17 -1.44
CA SER A 70 7.48 -22.02 -1.50
C SER A 70 8.93 -22.42 -1.26
N GLY A 71 9.16 -23.35 -0.32
CA GLY A 71 10.46 -23.94 -0.04
C GLY A 71 11.01 -24.74 -1.22
N ALA A 72 10.17 -25.52 -1.90
CA ALA A 72 10.55 -26.28 -3.10
C ALA A 72 10.97 -25.36 -4.24
N VAL A 73 10.23 -24.28 -4.50
CA VAL A 73 10.57 -23.30 -5.55
C VAL A 73 11.91 -22.62 -5.23
N ASN A 74 12.09 -22.16 -3.99
CA ASN A 74 13.36 -21.53 -3.60
C ASN A 74 14.53 -22.53 -3.59
N GLY A 75 14.27 -23.76 -3.16
CA GLY A 75 15.22 -24.87 -3.19
C GLY A 75 15.59 -25.29 -4.61
N LEU A 76 14.66 -25.23 -5.55
CA LEU A 76 14.92 -25.48 -6.97
C LEU A 76 15.87 -24.43 -7.53
N LEU A 77 15.64 -23.14 -7.24
CA LEU A 77 16.54 -22.06 -7.65
C LEU A 77 17.95 -22.25 -7.08
N LEU A 78 18.04 -22.63 -5.81
CA LEU A 78 19.32 -22.93 -5.17
C LEU A 78 19.99 -24.16 -5.79
N GLY A 79 19.25 -25.24 -6.02
CA GLY A 79 19.73 -26.44 -6.69
C GLY A 79 20.20 -26.17 -8.12
N LEU A 80 19.49 -25.32 -8.86
CA LEU A 80 19.87 -24.87 -10.18
C LEU A 80 21.17 -24.06 -10.14
N LEU A 81 21.34 -23.19 -9.14
CA LEU A 81 22.59 -22.45 -8.95
C LEU A 81 23.77 -23.40 -8.72
N PHE A 82 23.64 -24.37 -7.82
CA PHE A 82 24.71 -25.36 -7.58
C PHE A 82 24.95 -26.27 -8.79
N ALA A 83 23.89 -26.67 -9.50
CA ALA A 83 24.02 -27.41 -10.74
C ALA A 83 24.77 -26.59 -11.81
N ALA A 84 24.48 -25.30 -11.96
CA ALA A 84 25.18 -24.42 -12.89
C ALA A 84 26.67 -24.28 -12.54
N VAL A 85 27.00 -24.11 -11.26
CA VAL A 85 28.40 -24.10 -10.79
C VAL A 85 29.10 -25.42 -11.11
N LEU A 86 28.43 -26.56 -10.92
CA LEU A 86 28.97 -27.87 -11.27
C LEU A 86 29.18 -28.05 -12.78
N VAL A 87 28.27 -27.55 -13.62
CA VAL A 87 28.43 -27.61 -15.08
C VAL A 87 29.68 -26.84 -15.51
N ILE A 88 29.91 -25.66 -14.92
CA ILE A 88 31.08 -24.82 -15.25
C ILE A 88 32.37 -25.45 -14.71
N GLY A 89 32.36 -25.98 -13.48
CA GLY A 89 33.55 -26.55 -12.84
C GLY A 89 33.89 -27.97 -13.28
N SER A 90 32.91 -28.75 -13.75
CA SER A 90 33.07 -30.18 -14.08
C SER A 90 32.03 -30.63 -15.11
N PRO A 91 32.20 -30.27 -16.40
CA PRO A 91 31.21 -30.55 -17.46
C PRO A 91 31.12 -32.02 -17.85
N THR A 92 32.07 -32.87 -17.43
CA THR A 92 32.12 -34.30 -17.73
C THR A 92 31.26 -35.16 -16.81
N LEU A 93 30.62 -34.56 -15.80
CA LEU A 93 29.79 -35.29 -14.85
C LEU A 93 28.57 -35.93 -15.54
N PRO A 94 28.12 -37.11 -15.11
CA PRO A 94 26.90 -37.72 -15.62
C PRO A 94 25.65 -36.89 -15.29
N ILE A 95 24.68 -36.85 -16.21
CA ILE A 95 23.37 -36.20 -16.03
C ILE A 95 22.70 -36.54 -14.67
N PRO A 96 22.71 -37.81 -14.18
CA PRO A 96 22.13 -38.15 -12.89
C PRO A 96 22.69 -37.37 -11.70
N VAL A 97 23.96 -36.93 -11.74
CA VAL A 97 24.57 -36.14 -10.66
C VAL A 97 23.92 -34.77 -10.56
N PHE A 98 23.68 -34.11 -11.70
CA PHE A 98 23.00 -32.81 -11.74
C PHE A 98 21.56 -32.91 -11.24
N VAL A 99 20.85 -33.97 -11.65
CA VAL A 99 19.50 -34.26 -11.16
C VAL A 99 19.51 -34.47 -9.65
N GLY A 100 20.48 -35.21 -9.12
CA GLY A 100 20.66 -35.41 -7.69
C GLY A 100 20.84 -34.10 -6.91
N VAL A 101 21.72 -33.21 -7.39
CA VAL A 101 21.97 -31.89 -6.77
C VAL A 101 20.70 -31.02 -6.79
N LEU A 102 19.95 -31.07 -7.89
CA LEU A 102 18.67 -30.36 -8.00
C LEU A 102 17.67 -30.87 -6.97
N PHE A 103 17.52 -32.19 -6.82
CA PHE A 103 16.65 -32.80 -5.82
C PHE A 103 17.06 -32.45 -4.39
N VAL A 104 18.36 -32.46 -4.10
CA VAL A 104 18.88 -32.05 -2.79
C VAL A 104 18.56 -30.59 -2.51
N GLY A 105 18.73 -29.70 -3.49
CA GLY A 105 18.35 -28.28 -3.37
C GLY A 105 16.87 -28.11 -3.05
N VAL A 106 16.00 -28.79 -3.79
CA VAL A 106 14.55 -28.79 -3.53
C VAL A 106 14.22 -29.31 -2.14
N ALA A 107 14.76 -30.48 -1.76
CA ALA A 107 14.50 -31.11 -0.46
C ALA A 107 14.96 -30.23 0.70
N LEU A 108 16.16 -29.64 0.60
CA LEU A 108 16.70 -28.74 1.60
C LEU A 108 15.88 -27.44 1.70
N GLY A 109 15.48 -26.87 0.57
CA GLY A 109 14.62 -25.68 0.53
C GLY A 109 13.24 -25.94 1.15
N MET A 110 12.64 -27.10 0.88
CA MET A 110 11.41 -27.54 1.52
C MET A 110 11.59 -27.67 3.04
N LEU A 111 12.65 -28.36 3.50
CA LEU A 111 12.92 -28.61 4.91
C LEU A 111 13.14 -27.29 5.69
N LEU A 112 13.93 -26.38 5.14
CA LEU A 112 14.18 -25.06 5.74
C LEU A 112 12.90 -24.23 5.83
N SER A 113 12.09 -24.23 4.77
CA SER A 113 10.80 -23.51 4.76
C SER A 113 9.82 -24.10 5.78
N LEU A 114 9.73 -25.43 5.88
CA LEU A 114 8.85 -26.10 6.86
C LEU A 114 9.29 -25.83 8.31
N THR A 115 10.60 -25.82 8.56
CA THR A 115 11.17 -25.51 9.86
C THR A 115 10.87 -24.07 10.26
N THR A 116 11.15 -23.11 9.36
CA THR A 116 10.86 -21.69 9.56
C THR A 116 9.36 -21.46 9.79
N TYR A 117 8.53 -22.09 8.96
CA TYR A 117 7.08 -22.05 9.11
C TYR A 117 6.63 -22.57 10.48
N SER A 118 7.20 -23.67 10.96
CA SER A 118 6.84 -24.24 12.26
C SER A 118 7.21 -23.31 13.42
N LEU A 119 8.30 -22.56 13.32
CA LEU A 119 8.69 -21.55 14.31
C LEU A 119 7.74 -20.34 14.30
N VAL A 120 7.35 -19.86 13.12
CA VAL A 120 6.49 -18.66 12.96
C VAL A 120 5.00 -18.96 13.20
N ARG A 121 4.54 -20.18 12.91
CA ARG A 121 3.13 -20.58 12.97
C ARG A 121 2.48 -20.42 14.35
N LYS A 122 3.25 -20.38 15.43
CA LYS A 122 2.77 -20.53 16.82
C LYS A 122 1.65 -19.57 17.26
N ARG A 123 1.27 -18.55 16.47
CA ARG A 123 0.22 -17.58 16.83
C ARG A 123 -0.83 -17.25 15.76
N ARG A 124 -0.74 -17.70 14.49
CA ARG A 124 -1.72 -17.35 13.44
C ARG A 124 -1.86 -18.43 12.35
N ASP A 125 -3.08 -18.83 12.04
CA ASP A 125 -3.41 -19.78 10.94
C ASP A 125 -3.64 -19.09 9.58
N TYR A 126 -3.35 -17.79 9.47
CA TYR A 126 -3.58 -16.97 8.28
C TYR A 126 -2.37 -16.10 7.95
N ALA A 127 -2.05 -15.99 6.66
CA ALA A 127 -1.11 -15.00 6.17
C ALA A 127 -1.88 -13.72 5.97
N SER A 128 -1.39 -12.63 6.53
CA SER A 128 -1.93 -11.30 6.27
C SER A 128 -0.81 -10.33 5.91
N VAL A 129 -1.14 -9.38 5.04
CA VAL A 129 -0.29 -8.24 4.72
C VAL A 129 -1.03 -6.98 5.11
N ILE A 130 -0.36 -6.11 5.88
CA ILE A 130 -0.88 -4.79 6.23
C ILE A 130 -0.62 -3.87 5.03
N GLN A 131 -1.67 -3.28 4.49
CA GLN A 131 -1.60 -2.30 3.42
C GLN A 131 -2.24 -1.00 3.88
N VAL A 132 -1.55 0.12 3.69
CA VAL A 132 -2.11 1.46 3.93
C VAL A 132 -2.60 2.00 2.59
N VAL A 133 -3.88 2.35 2.51
CA VAL A 133 -4.51 2.88 1.29
C VAL A 133 -5.17 4.21 1.64
N ALA A 134 -5.01 5.22 0.79
CA ALA A 134 -5.72 6.50 0.95
C ALA A 134 -7.08 6.44 0.26
N ASP A 135 -8.06 7.14 0.83
CA ASP A 135 -9.40 7.30 0.25
C ASP A 135 -9.43 8.42 -0.80
N HIS A 136 -8.54 9.41 -0.67
CA HIS A 136 -8.43 10.53 -1.59
C HIS A 136 -6.96 10.95 -1.79
N TYR A 137 -6.65 11.49 -2.97
CA TYR A 137 -5.31 11.92 -3.38
C TYR A 137 -5.36 13.35 -3.91
N ASP A 138 -4.71 14.28 -3.22
CA ASP A 138 -4.57 15.67 -3.63
C ASP A 138 -3.23 15.90 -4.33
N VAL A 139 -3.26 16.48 -5.53
CA VAL A 139 -2.05 16.94 -6.22
C VAL A 139 -1.80 18.39 -5.83
N THR A 140 -0.60 18.65 -5.31
CA THR A 140 -0.21 19.91 -4.67
C THR A 140 1.06 20.48 -5.30
N VAL A 141 1.15 21.81 -5.35
CA VAL A 141 2.31 22.56 -5.87
C VAL A 141 2.55 23.83 -5.05
N PRO A 142 3.76 24.43 -5.04
CA PRO A 142 4.03 25.72 -4.43
C PRO A 142 3.09 26.80 -4.96
N ALA A 143 2.83 27.81 -4.13
CA ALA A 143 1.96 28.93 -4.51
C ALA A 143 2.42 29.65 -5.81
N SER A 144 3.73 29.63 -6.12
CA SER A 144 4.28 30.20 -7.36
C SER A 144 3.77 29.54 -8.63
N ASP A 145 3.52 28.22 -8.58
CA ASP A 145 3.23 27.41 -9.76
C ASP A 145 1.73 27.10 -9.87
N LEU A 146 0.93 27.48 -8.86
CA LEU A 146 -0.49 27.13 -8.71
C LEU A 146 -1.36 27.59 -9.89
N ALA A 147 -1.18 28.84 -10.34
CA ALA A 147 -1.98 29.38 -11.45
C ALA A 147 -1.69 28.64 -12.76
N ARG A 148 -0.40 28.40 -13.05
CA ARG A 148 0.04 27.64 -14.22
C ARG A 148 -0.43 26.18 -14.15
N ALA A 149 -0.37 25.57 -12.96
CA ALA A 149 -0.81 24.19 -12.75
C ALA A 149 -2.32 24.02 -12.99
N ARG A 150 -3.13 24.97 -12.53
CA ARG A 150 -4.58 24.97 -12.78
C ARG A 150 -4.91 25.13 -14.26
N ASP A 151 -4.21 26.03 -14.94
CA ASP A 151 -4.35 26.24 -16.38
C ASP A 151 -3.97 24.98 -17.18
N ALA A 152 -2.82 24.36 -16.84
CA ALA A 152 -2.34 23.14 -17.48
C ALA A 152 -3.29 21.93 -17.32
N LEU A 153 -3.98 21.83 -16.18
CA LEU A 153 -4.97 20.77 -15.94
C LEU A 153 -6.38 21.17 -16.40
N GLY A 154 -6.60 22.40 -16.85
CA GLY A 154 -7.92 22.91 -17.21
C GLY A 154 -8.91 22.95 -16.03
N VAL A 155 -8.40 23.03 -14.80
CA VAL A 155 -9.21 23.00 -13.58
C VAL A 155 -9.45 24.44 -13.11
N GLY A 156 -10.69 24.93 -13.23
CA GLY A 156 -11.09 26.21 -12.66
C GLY A 156 -10.97 26.23 -11.13
N ALA A 157 -11.09 27.40 -10.50
CA ALA A 157 -10.93 27.60 -9.04
C ALA A 157 -11.86 26.78 -8.11
N ALA A 158 -12.66 25.86 -8.66
CA ALA A 158 -13.51 24.94 -7.92
C ALA A 158 -12.75 23.64 -7.61
N ALA A 159 -12.14 23.58 -6.43
CA ALA A 159 -11.76 22.32 -5.84
C ALA A 159 -13.03 21.57 -5.40
N PRO A 160 -13.23 20.29 -5.74
CA PRO A 160 -13.77 19.38 -4.75
C PRO A 160 -12.67 19.27 -3.71
N ALA A 161 -12.79 20.03 -2.62
CA ALA A 161 -12.16 19.62 -1.39
C ALA A 161 -12.73 18.22 -1.11
N GLY A 162 -11.93 17.17 -1.36
CA GLY A 162 -12.21 15.86 -0.75
C GLY A 162 -12.52 16.11 0.73
N PRO A 163 -13.49 15.40 1.33
CA PRO A 163 -14.12 15.79 2.59
C PRO A 163 -13.05 16.31 3.55
N ARG A 164 -12.99 17.64 3.70
CA ARG A 164 -12.17 18.22 4.77
C ARG A 164 -12.71 17.52 6.01
N PRO A 165 -11.88 16.84 6.82
CA PRO A 165 -12.32 16.45 8.14
C PRO A 165 -12.91 17.72 8.73
N THR A 166 -14.24 17.75 8.90
CA THR A 166 -14.88 18.89 9.53
C THR A 166 -14.17 19.03 10.87
N ALA A 167 -13.78 20.26 11.23
CA ALA A 167 -13.05 20.51 12.47
C ALA A 167 -13.81 20.03 13.73
N ASP A 168 -15.06 19.59 13.56
CA ASP A 168 -15.91 18.93 14.54
C ASP A 168 -15.55 17.44 14.79
N SER A 169 -14.66 16.86 13.99
CA SER A 169 -14.09 15.54 14.26
C SER A 169 -12.86 15.70 15.17
N GLU A 170 -13.13 15.85 16.46
CA GLU A 170 -12.09 15.74 17.49
C GLU A 170 -11.28 14.44 17.22
N PRO A 171 -9.93 14.49 17.21
CA PRO A 171 -9.13 13.29 17.00
C PRO A 171 -9.59 12.22 18.01
N PRO A 172 -9.94 11.00 17.56
CA PRO A 172 -10.48 10.00 18.45
C PRO A 172 -9.48 9.77 19.59
N ARG A 173 -9.91 10.09 20.82
CA ARG A 173 -9.09 9.87 22.01
C ARG A 173 -8.90 8.36 22.15
N TYR A 174 -7.65 7.96 22.39
CA TYR A 174 -7.32 6.55 22.56
C TYR A 174 -8.24 5.91 23.62
N GLY A 175 -9.04 4.92 23.22
CA GLY A 175 -10.00 4.22 24.08
C GLY A 175 -11.48 4.52 23.81
N GLU A 176 -11.81 5.45 22.92
CA GLU A 176 -13.20 5.75 22.55
C GLU A 176 -13.66 4.94 21.33
N ARG A 177 -14.83 4.28 21.43
CA ARG A 177 -15.44 3.59 20.28
C ARG A 177 -16.29 4.59 19.51
N VAL A 178 -16.02 4.76 18.21
CA VAL A 178 -16.90 5.50 17.31
C VAL A 178 -18.23 4.76 17.21
N THR A 179 -19.28 5.30 17.81
CA THR A 179 -20.65 4.80 17.63
C THR A 179 -21.16 5.29 16.26
N PRO A 180 -21.60 4.40 15.36
CA PRO A 180 -22.20 4.84 14.10
C PRO A 180 -23.49 5.62 14.39
N SER A 181 -23.66 6.80 13.79
CA SER A 181 -24.92 7.54 13.84
C SER A 181 -26.06 6.69 13.27
N PRO A 182 -27.25 6.68 13.91
CA PRO A 182 -28.42 6.00 13.35
C PRO A 182 -28.78 6.59 11.97
N PRO A 183 -29.30 5.78 11.03
CA PRO A 183 -29.80 6.31 9.78
C PRO A 183 -30.88 7.36 10.07
N ALA A 184 -30.75 8.55 9.48
CA ALA A 184 -31.74 9.60 9.56
C ALA A 184 -33.09 9.02 9.12
N SER A 185 -34.00 8.85 10.07
CA SER A 185 -35.39 8.52 9.81
C SER A 185 -35.97 9.61 8.93
N THR A 186 -36.30 9.25 7.69
CA THR A 186 -37.12 10.06 6.78
C THR A 186 -38.45 10.35 7.49
N GLU A 187 -38.53 11.53 8.07
CA GLU A 187 -39.75 12.15 8.57
C GLU A 187 -40.58 12.60 7.37
N ALA A 188 -41.37 11.67 6.83
CA ALA A 188 -42.40 11.97 5.86
C ALA A 188 -43.75 12.04 6.59
N ALA A 189 -44.14 13.29 6.85
CA ALA A 189 -45.45 13.78 7.24
C ALA A 189 -46.64 12.85 6.88
N ALA A 190 -47.35 12.41 7.92
CA ALA A 190 -48.74 11.96 7.83
C ALA A 190 -49.45 12.28 9.16
N ASP A 191 -49.75 13.55 9.32
CA ASP A 191 -50.69 14.18 10.26
C ASP A 191 -51.18 15.39 9.44
N ASP A 192 -52.43 15.80 9.30
CA ASP A 192 -53.69 15.57 9.97
C ASP A 192 -54.65 16.37 9.07
N ASP A 193 -55.68 15.77 8.46
CA ASP A 193 -56.83 16.59 8.06
C ASP A 193 -58.13 15.82 8.22
N ARG A 194 -58.94 16.36 9.11
CA ARG A 194 -60.14 15.79 9.72
C ARG A 194 -61.31 16.64 9.25
N ALA A 195 -62.24 16.06 8.50
CA ALA A 195 -63.64 16.51 8.41
C ALA A 195 -64.53 15.35 7.98
#